data_AF-A0A2V7K9X8-F1
#
_entry.id   AF-A0A2V7K9X8-F1
#
_cell.length_a   1.000
_cell.length_b   1.000
_cell.length_c   1.000
_cell.angle_alpha   90.00
_cell.angle_beta   90.00
_cell.angle_gamma   90.00
#
_symmetry.space_group_name_H-M   'P 1'
#
loop_
_entity.id
_entity.type
_entity.pdbx_description
1 polymer ?
#
loop_
_entity_poly.entity_id
_entity_poly.type
_entity_poly.pdbx_seq_one_letter_code
_entity_poly.pdbx_strand_id
1 'polypeptide(L)'
;MTSPALLAQQYRWWAAETTRDAALHGTSVMGILATWLGVSWPSWPVQVASTVALLAPLALRRARWPDPGFRLLYLSSLLIYVVIFNHQAESASYVLATTGIGVWFATAPRERWRDMLVAATLLLVSVAATSLVPSQLRHDILRGYALQAAPCFACWLAIQRELWRRPVPQS
;
A
#
# COMPACT_ATOMS: atom_id res chain seq x y z
N MET A 1 -8.95 -30.41 25.77
CA MET A 1 -9.87 -29.27 25.99
C MET A 1 -9.09 -28.19 26.74
N THR A 2 -9.02 -26.98 26.20
CA THR A 2 -8.35 -25.86 26.86
C THR A 2 -9.11 -25.46 28.12
N SER A 3 -8.42 -25.32 29.26
CA SER A 3 -9.06 -24.92 30.51
C SER A 3 -9.46 -23.42 30.46
N PRO A 4 -10.53 -23.01 31.15
CA PRO A 4 -10.97 -21.60 31.16
C PRO A 4 -9.87 -20.62 31.61
N ALA A 5 -9.02 -21.05 32.55
CA ALA A 5 -7.90 -20.26 33.04
C ALA A 5 -6.82 -20.05 31.97
N LEU A 6 -6.52 -21.09 31.17
CA LEU A 6 -5.56 -21.02 30.08
C LEU A 6 -6.07 -20.10 28.95
N LEU A 7 -7.35 -20.18 28.63
CA LEU A 7 -8.02 -19.30 27.65
C LEU A 7 -7.96 -17.82 28.08
N ALA A 8 -8.26 -17.54 29.36
CA ALA A 8 -8.13 -16.18 29.91
C ALA A 8 -6.68 -15.69 29.93
N GLN A 9 -5.71 -16.59 30.08
CA GLN A 9 -4.29 -16.24 30.00
C GLN A 9 -3.85 -15.93 28.56
N GLN A 10 -4.31 -16.70 27.57
CA GLN A 10 -4.06 -16.44 26.15
C GLN A 10 -4.62 -15.08 25.70
N TYR A 11 -5.84 -14.73 26.14
CA TYR A 11 -6.42 -13.41 25.86
C TYR A 11 -5.64 -12.26 26.52
N ARG A 12 -5.11 -12.47 27.72
CA ARG A 12 -4.26 -11.48 28.39
C ARG A 12 -2.92 -11.30 27.69
N TRP A 13 -2.32 -12.37 27.19
CA TRP A 13 -1.10 -12.28 26.36
C TRP A 13 -1.38 -11.56 25.04
N TRP A 14 -2.48 -11.90 24.36
CA TRP A 14 -2.89 -11.21 23.14
C TRP A 14 -3.14 -9.71 23.39
N ALA A 15 -3.84 -9.36 24.46
CA ALA A 15 -4.11 -7.97 24.81
C ALA A 15 -2.83 -7.20 25.15
N ALA A 16 -1.91 -7.82 25.91
CA ALA A 16 -0.62 -7.23 26.24
C ALA A 16 0.24 -6.99 24.98
N GLU A 17 0.28 -7.95 24.05
CA GLU A 17 0.99 -7.80 22.78
C GLU A 17 0.35 -6.71 21.92
N THR A 18 -0.99 -6.68 21.83
CA THR A 18 -1.73 -5.64 21.10
C THR A 18 -1.46 -4.24 21.66
N THR A 19 -1.41 -4.08 22.98
CA THR A 19 -1.05 -2.79 23.61
C THR A 19 0.42 -2.42 23.39
N ARG A 20 1.30 -3.41 23.29
CA ARG A 20 2.72 -3.21 23.01
C ARG A 20 2.95 -2.81 21.56
N ASP A 21 2.25 -3.43 20.62
CA ASP A 21 2.23 -3.10 19.19
C ASP A 21 1.54 -1.77 18.90
N ALA A 22 0.55 -1.37 19.71
CA ALA A 22 -0.05 -0.04 19.62
C ALA A 22 0.89 1.05 20.16
N ALA A 23 1.72 0.73 21.17
CA ALA A 23 2.68 1.65 21.77
C ALA A 23 4.01 1.74 20.99
N LEU A 24 4.45 0.65 20.36
CA LEU A 24 5.47 0.67 19.33
C LEU A 24 4.84 1.33 18.12
N HIS A 25 5.10 2.61 17.89
CA HIS A 25 4.72 3.29 16.66
C HIS A 25 5.10 2.43 15.45
N GLY A 26 4.10 1.70 14.94
CA GLY A 26 4.31 0.58 14.05
C GLY A 26 5.19 0.98 12.88
N THR A 27 6.06 0.07 12.49
CA THR A 27 6.98 0.17 11.36
C THR A 27 6.25 0.21 10.01
N SER A 28 5.24 1.07 9.89
CA SER A 28 4.39 1.36 8.74
C SER A 28 5.09 2.25 7.72
N VAL A 29 4.43 2.55 6.58
CA VAL A 29 4.85 3.58 5.61
C VAL A 29 5.24 4.91 6.25
N MET A 30 4.89 5.16 7.50
CA MET A 30 5.30 6.34 8.25
C MET A 30 6.74 6.30 8.74
N GLY A 31 7.28 5.13 9.07
CA GLY A 31 8.72 4.98 9.25
C GLY A 31 9.48 5.14 7.93
N ILE A 32 8.85 4.82 6.79
CA ILE A 32 9.43 4.98 5.44
C ILE A 32 9.37 6.46 5.02
N LEU A 33 8.23 7.13 5.19
CA LEU A 33 8.07 8.56 4.93
C LEU A 33 8.92 9.39 5.90
N ALA A 34 9.05 9.00 7.16
CA ALA A 34 9.97 9.67 8.09
C ALA A 34 11.44 9.48 7.72
N THR A 35 11.84 8.31 7.18
CA THR A 35 13.20 8.12 6.66
C THR A 35 13.45 8.82 5.32
N TRP A 36 12.43 8.94 4.46
CA TRP A 36 12.55 9.57 3.13
C TRP A 36 12.44 11.10 3.18
N LEU A 37 11.55 11.63 4.03
CA LEU A 37 11.30 13.07 4.18
C LEU A 37 12.09 13.68 5.34
N GLY A 38 12.71 12.85 6.20
CA GLY A 38 13.46 13.31 7.37
C GLY A 38 12.59 13.93 8.47
N VAL A 39 11.27 13.70 8.46
CA VAL A 39 10.35 14.31 9.43
C VAL A 39 9.53 13.26 10.19
N SER A 40 9.61 13.29 11.52
CA SER A 40 8.87 12.41 12.44
C SER A 40 7.46 12.94 12.72
N TRP A 41 6.53 12.72 11.77
CA TRP A 41 5.12 13.07 11.98
C TRP A 41 4.40 11.98 12.80
N PRO A 42 3.42 12.36 13.65
CA PRO A 42 2.48 11.41 14.25
C PRO A 42 1.82 10.54 13.19
N SER A 43 1.34 9.35 13.54
CA SER A 43 0.91 8.41 12.51
C SER A 43 -0.43 8.74 11.81
N TRP A 44 -1.26 9.47 12.52
CA TRP A 44 -2.65 9.69 12.11
C TRP A 44 -2.83 10.65 10.91
N PRO A 45 -2.03 11.71 10.65
CA PRO A 45 -2.29 12.65 9.56
C PRO A 45 -2.08 12.03 8.18
N VAL A 46 -1.04 11.20 8.02
CA VAL A 46 -0.78 10.51 6.75
C VAL A 46 -1.90 9.52 6.46
N GLN A 47 -2.35 8.78 7.47
CA GLN A 47 -3.43 7.80 7.32
C GLN A 47 -4.77 8.48 7.03
N VAL A 48 -5.07 9.60 7.69
CA VAL A 48 -6.25 10.42 7.38
C VAL A 48 -6.16 10.97 5.96
N ALA A 49 -5.03 11.56 5.58
CA ALA A 49 -4.84 12.13 4.25
C ALA A 49 -4.97 11.09 3.14
N SER A 50 -4.37 9.91 3.31
CA SER A 50 -4.48 8.84 2.32
C SER A 50 -5.88 8.23 2.26
N THR A 51 -6.56 8.09 3.41
CA THR A 51 -7.97 7.65 3.46
C THR A 51 -8.87 8.65 2.74
N VAL A 52 -8.68 9.94 2.99
CA VAL A 52 -9.42 11.00 2.29
C VAL A 52 -9.13 10.94 0.79
N ALA A 53 -7.87 10.77 0.38
CA ALA A 53 -7.50 10.62 -1.03
C ALA A 53 -8.14 9.39 -1.68
N LEU A 54 -8.30 8.28 -0.95
CA LEU A 54 -9.02 7.10 -1.43
C LEU A 54 -10.53 7.36 -1.57
N LEU A 55 -11.16 8.01 -0.60
CA LEU A 55 -12.62 8.21 -0.58
C LEU A 55 -13.09 9.38 -1.44
N ALA A 56 -12.26 10.39 -1.64
CA ALA A 56 -12.62 11.62 -2.34
C ALA A 56 -13.11 11.39 -3.78
N PRO A 57 -12.49 10.52 -4.61
CA PRO A 57 -13.03 10.18 -5.93
C PRO A 57 -14.43 9.57 -5.88
N LEU A 58 -14.74 8.75 -4.86
CA LEU A 58 -16.06 8.12 -4.72
C LEU A 58 -17.15 9.15 -4.44
N ALA A 59 -16.85 10.14 -3.59
CA ALA A 59 -17.77 11.21 -3.23
C ALA A 59 -17.91 12.28 -4.34
N LEU A 60 -16.77 12.78 -4.85
CA LEU A 60 -16.73 13.94 -5.75
C LEU A 60 -16.88 13.58 -7.23
N ARG A 61 -16.68 12.31 -7.61
CA ARG A 61 -16.78 11.83 -9.00
C ARG A 61 -17.87 10.77 -9.14
N ARG A 62 -18.90 10.78 -8.30
CA ARG A 62 -20.01 9.82 -8.31
C ARG A 62 -20.68 9.64 -9.69
N ALA A 63 -20.73 10.71 -10.48
CA ALA A 63 -21.26 10.68 -11.85
C ALA A 63 -20.47 9.73 -12.80
N ARG A 64 -19.20 9.42 -12.48
CA ARG A 64 -18.37 8.46 -13.24
C ARG A 64 -18.56 7.01 -12.80
N TRP A 65 -19.29 6.73 -11.74
CA TRP A 65 -19.47 5.36 -11.26
C TRP A 65 -20.05 4.37 -12.29
N PRO A 66 -20.95 4.77 -13.22
CA PRO A 66 -21.42 3.88 -14.27
C PRO A 66 -20.31 3.40 -15.23
N ASP A 67 -19.25 4.18 -15.42
CA ASP A 67 -18.10 3.85 -16.27
C ASP A 67 -17.34 2.65 -15.70
N PRO A 68 -17.29 1.50 -16.40
CA PRO A 68 -16.51 0.34 -15.97
C PRO A 68 -15.02 0.64 -15.79
N GLY A 69 -14.46 1.51 -16.63
CA GLY A 69 -13.05 1.91 -16.54
C GLY A 69 -12.75 2.64 -15.24
N PHE A 70 -13.64 3.55 -14.82
CA PHE A 70 -13.52 4.24 -13.53
C PHE A 70 -13.58 3.26 -12.35
N ARG A 71 -14.48 2.27 -12.38
CA ARG A 71 -14.59 1.25 -11.32
C ARG A 71 -13.35 0.38 -11.21
N LEU A 72 -12.77 -0.04 -12.34
CA LEU A 72 -11.52 -0.81 -12.36
C LEU A 72 -10.33 0.03 -11.87
N LEU A 73 -10.25 1.30 -12.28
CA LEU A 73 -9.21 2.21 -11.80
C LEU A 73 -9.31 2.47 -10.29
N TYR A 74 -10.53 2.62 -9.77
CA TYR A 74 -10.77 2.74 -8.33
C TYR A 74 -10.41 1.46 -7.59
N LEU A 75 -10.78 0.29 -8.13
CA LEU A 75 -10.41 -1.02 -7.58
C LEU A 75 -8.89 -1.16 -7.50
N SER A 76 -8.15 -0.79 -8.55
CA SER A 76 -6.68 -0.76 -8.53
C SER A 76 -6.15 0.13 -7.40
N SER A 77 -6.71 1.32 -7.22
CA SER A 77 -6.33 2.23 -6.13
C SER A 77 -6.57 1.60 -4.76
N LEU A 78 -7.73 0.97 -4.55
CA LEU A 78 -8.11 0.32 -3.30
C LEU A 78 -7.19 -0.85 -2.95
N LEU A 79 -6.90 -1.73 -3.91
CA LEU A 79 -6.04 -2.90 -3.71
C LEU A 79 -4.62 -2.49 -3.31
N ILE A 80 -4.07 -1.46 -3.95
CA ILE A 80 -2.75 -0.93 -3.59
C ILE A 80 -2.81 -0.26 -2.21
N TYR A 81 -3.84 0.56 -1.94
CA TYR A 81 -4.03 1.28 -0.69
C TYR A 81 -4.02 0.37 0.54
N VAL A 82 -4.80 -0.71 0.52
CA VAL A 82 -4.94 -1.66 1.64
C VAL A 82 -3.60 -2.30 2.03
N VAL A 83 -2.65 -2.39 1.09
CA VAL A 83 -1.32 -2.90 1.37
C VAL A 83 -0.40 -1.79 1.84
N ILE A 84 -0.23 -0.72 1.04
CA ILE A 84 0.82 0.27 1.31
C ILE A 84 0.54 1.11 2.56
N PHE A 85 -0.73 1.32 2.92
CA PHE A 85 -1.09 2.08 4.13
C PHE A 85 -1.43 1.18 5.33
N ASN A 86 -1.23 -0.14 5.21
CA ASN A 86 -1.34 -1.06 6.33
C ASN A 86 0.03 -1.26 7.00
N HIS A 87 0.10 -0.90 8.28
CA HIS A 87 1.31 -1.03 9.10
C HIS A 87 1.72 -2.48 9.39
N GLN A 88 0.78 -3.42 9.27
CA GLN A 88 1.00 -4.86 9.42
C GLN A 88 0.99 -5.59 8.07
N ALA A 89 1.16 -4.88 6.95
CA ALA A 89 1.26 -5.54 5.65
C ALA A 89 2.49 -6.43 5.61
N GLU A 90 2.29 -7.72 5.36
CA GLU A 90 3.38 -8.68 5.19
C GLU A 90 3.79 -8.78 3.72
N SER A 91 4.96 -9.38 3.45
CA SER A 91 5.45 -9.57 2.07
C SER A 91 4.40 -10.31 1.20
N ALA A 92 3.67 -11.25 1.80
CA ALA A 92 2.56 -11.94 1.14
C ALA A 92 1.39 -11.01 0.77
N SER A 93 1.15 -9.94 1.53
CA SER A 93 0.08 -8.97 1.26
C SER A 93 0.32 -8.20 -0.04
N TYR A 94 1.57 -8.08 -0.50
CA TYR A 94 1.90 -7.36 -1.75
C TYR A 94 1.33 -8.00 -3.00
N VAL A 95 0.86 -9.26 -2.94
CA VAL A 95 0.07 -9.87 -4.02
C VAL A 95 -1.17 -9.02 -4.35
N LEU A 96 -1.80 -8.38 -3.37
CA LEU A 96 -2.94 -7.48 -3.63
C LEU A 96 -2.49 -6.21 -4.38
N ALA A 97 -1.38 -5.60 -3.96
CA ALA A 97 -0.86 -4.39 -4.60
C ALA A 97 -0.43 -4.67 -6.05
N THR A 98 0.29 -5.77 -6.29
CA THR A 98 0.69 -6.16 -7.65
C THR A 98 -0.51 -6.52 -8.52
N THR A 99 -1.55 -7.14 -7.95
CA THR A 99 -2.83 -7.37 -8.65
C THR A 99 -3.48 -6.04 -9.05
N GLY A 100 -3.56 -5.06 -8.15
CA GLY A 100 -4.10 -3.73 -8.46
C GLY A 100 -3.31 -3.02 -9.57
N ILE A 101 -1.98 -3.12 -9.55
CA ILE A 101 -1.10 -2.60 -10.60
C ILE A 101 -1.34 -3.33 -11.93
N GLY A 102 -1.51 -4.65 -11.91
CA GLY A 102 -1.82 -5.44 -13.10
C GLY A 102 -3.15 -5.04 -13.75
N VAL A 103 -4.20 -4.86 -12.94
CA VAL A 103 -5.51 -4.38 -13.42
C VAL A 103 -5.38 -2.98 -14.04
N TRP A 104 -4.63 -2.07 -13.40
CA TRP A 104 -4.40 -0.74 -13.93
C TRP A 104 -3.64 -0.78 -15.27
N PHE A 105 -2.58 -1.58 -15.34
CA PHE A 105 -1.78 -1.74 -16.56
C PHE A 105 -2.60 -2.32 -17.72
N ALA A 106 -3.47 -3.30 -17.44
CA ALA A 106 -4.31 -3.94 -18.44
C ALA A 106 -5.43 -3.04 -18.98
N THR A 107 -5.91 -2.09 -18.18
CA THR A 107 -7.09 -1.27 -18.52
C THR A 107 -6.73 0.13 -19.02
N ALA A 108 -5.56 0.66 -18.67
CA ALA A 108 -5.16 2.01 -19.05
C ALA A 108 -4.56 2.08 -20.47
N PRO A 109 -4.76 3.20 -21.21
CA PRO A 109 -4.29 3.38 -22.59
C PRO A 109 -2.77 3.49 -22.67
N ARG A 110 -2.07 2.70 -23.48
CA ARG A 110 -0.60 2.53 -23.43
C ARG A 110 0.17 3.86 -23.47
N GLU A 111 1.01 4.10 -22.46
CA GLU A 111 1.88 5.28 -22.39
C GLU A 111 3.26 4.86 -21.87
N ARG A 112 4.33 5.37 -22.50
CA ARG A 112 5.72 4.95 -22.20
C ARG A 112 6.08 5.09 -20.72
N TRP A 113 5.67 6.18 -20.08
CA TRP A 113 5.96 6.40 -18.65
C TRP A 113 5.25 5.37 -17.75
N ARG A 114 4.04 4.93 -18.13
CA ARG A 114 3.30 3.91 -17.38
C ARG A 114 3.94 2.54 -17.55
N ASP A 115 4.28 2.19 -18.79
CA ASP A 115 4.96 0.93 -19.09
C ASP A 115 6.30 0.85 -18.32
N MET A 116 7.07 1.94 -18.29
CA MET A 116 8.30 2.03 -17.48
C MET A 116 8.03 1.92 -15.98
N LEU A 117 7.01 2.60 -15.46
CA LEU A 117 6.68 2.57 -14.03
C LEU A 117 6.25 1.17 -13.58
N VAL A 118 5.42 0.49 -14.36
CA VAL A 118 4.97 -0.87 -14.08
C VAL A 118 6.15 -1.84 -14.19
N ALA A 119 6.97 -1.74 -15.23
CA ALA A 119 8.17 -2.58 -15.38
C ALA A 119 9.15 -2.40 -14.21
N ALA A 120 9.44 -1.15 -13.83
CA ALA A 120 10.28 -0.84 -12.68
C ALA A 120 9.68 -1.39 -11.37
N THR A 121 8.36 -1.27 -11.20
CA THR A 121 7.67 -1.80 -10.03
C THR A 121 7.75 -3.31 -9.94
N LEU A 122 7.50 -4.02 -11.04
CA LEU A 122 7.60 -5.48 -11.08
C LEU A 122 9.03 -5.95 -10.82
N LEU A 123 10.03 -5.26 -11.37
CA LEU A 123 11.44 -5.58 -11.14
C LEU A 123 11.81 -5.37 -9.67
N LEU A 124 11.48 -4.23 -9.09
CA LEU A 124 11.80 -3.92 -7.68
C LEU A 124 11.07 -4.85 -6.71
N VAL A 125 9.79 -5.15 -6.95
CA VAL A 125 9.02 -6.08 -6.11
C VAL A 125 9.60 -7.49 -6.21
N SER A 126 9.99 -7.94 -7.40
CA SER A 126 10.59 -9.27 -7.61
C SER A 126 11.98 -9.38 -6.95
N VAL A 127 12.81 -8.34 -7.08
CA VAL A 127 14.12 -8.27 -6.41
C VAL A 127 13.95 -8.29 -4.89
N ALA A 128 12.96 -7.57 -4.36
CA ALA A 128 12.70 -7.58 -2.93
C ALA A 128 12.12 -8.91 -2.42
N ALA A 129 11.40 -9.65 -3.26
CA ALA A 129 10.90 -10.99 -2.94
C ALA A 129 12.00 -12.07 -3.01
N THR A 130 13.02 -11.86 -3.85
CA THR A 130 14.14 -12.78 -4.02
C THR A 130 15.24 -12.39 -3.03
N SER A 131 15.32 -13.08 -1.91
CA SER A 131 16.21 -12.81 -0.76
C SER A 131 17.71 -12.89 -1.07
N LEU A 132 18.24 -12.00 -1.92
CA LEU A 132 19.67 -11.81 -2.19
C LEU A 132 20.33 -10.82 -1.21
N VAL A 133 19.62 -10.40 -0.16
CA VAL A 133 20.13 -9.45 0.84
C VAL A 133 20.88 -10.21 1.94
N PRO A 134 22.21 -10.03 2.10
CA PRO A 134 22.98 -10.68 3.16
C PRO A 134 22.50 -10.24 4.55
N SER A 135 22.51 -11.18 5.49
CA SER A 135 22.06 -10.94 6.87
C SER A 135 22.76 -9.79 7.60
N GLN A 136 23.98 -9.44 7.19
CA GLN A 136 24.76 -8.32 7.75
C GLN A 136 24.22 -6.94 7.37
N LEU A 137 23.55 -6.81 6.21
CA LEU A 137 22.95 -5.55 5.75
C LEU A 137 21.49 -5.40 6.20
N ARG A 138 20.91 -6.43 6.80
CA ARG A 138 19.50 -6.52 7.24
C ARG A 138 19.19 -5.64 8.47
N HIS A 139 20.21 -5.21 9.21
CA HIS A 139 20.06 -4.26 10.31
C HIS A 139 20.05 -2.80 9.81
N ASP A 140 20.80 -2.48 8.74
CA ASP A 140 20.76 -1.17 8.08
C ASP A 140 19.56 -1.06 7.12
N ILE A 141 19.19 -2.16 6.47
CA ILE A 141 17.99 -2.35 5.65
C ILE A 141 16.86 -2.87 6.53
N LEU A 142 16.50 -2.08 7.54
CA LEU A 142 15.40 -2.32 8.44
C LEU A 142 14.01 -2.14 7.78
N ARG A 143 13.84 -2.60 6.52
CA ARG A 143 12.56 -2.93 5.87
C ARG A 143 12.76 -3.28 4.38
N GLY A 144 12.86 -4.55 4.02
CA GLY A 144 12.57 -5.00 2.64
C GLY A 144 11.21 -4.50 2.13
N TYR A 145 10.27 -4.26 3.06
CA TYR A 145 9.00 -3.56 2.85
C TYR A 145 9.14 -2.16 2.25
N ALA A 146 10.16 -1.38 2.61
CA ALA A 146 10.34 -0.02 2.09
C ALA A 146 10.64 -0.03 0.60
N LEU A 147 11.43 -1.01 0.17
CA LEU A 147 11.82 -1.18 -1.22
C LEU A 147 10.63 -1.60 -2.10
N GLN A 148 9.68 -2.36 -1.55
CA GLN A 148 8.44 -2.73 -2.23
C GLN A 148 7.35 -1.64 -2.15
N ALA A 149 7.23 -0.97 -1.00
CA ALA A 149 6.23 0.08 -0.78
C ALA A 149 6.43 1.26 -1.71
N ALA A 150 7.68 1.68 -1.95
CA ALA A 150 8.03 2.82 -2.77
C ALA A 150 7.46 2.76 -4.20
N PRO A 151 7.76 1.72 -5.02
CA PRO A 151 7.22 1.63 -6.37
C PRO A 151 5.70 1.43 -6.38
N CYS A 152 5.14 0.70 -5.41
CA CYS A 152 3.69 0.57 -5.27
C CYS A 152 3.01 1.91 -4.94
N PHE A 153 3.61 2.74 -4.09
CA PHE A 153 3.13 4.09 -3.77
C PHE A 153 3.21 5.01 -5.00
N ALA A 154 4.27 4.93 -5.79
CA ALA A 154 4.37 5.67 -7.05
C ALA A 154 3.25 5.29 -8.04
N CYS A 155 2.97 3.98 -8.20
CA CYS A 155 1.82 3.51 -8.97
C CYS A 155 0.49 4.04 -8.41
N TRP A 156 0.32 4.03 -7.08
CA TRP A 156 -0.89 4.54 -6.45
C TRP A 156 -1.10 6.04 -6.72
N LEU A 157 -0.05 6.87 -6.63
CA LEU A 157 -0.12 8.30 -6.97
C LEU A 157 -0.49 8.53 -8.44
N ALA A 158 0.04 7.71 -9.35
CA ALA A 158 -0.32 7.77 -10.77
C ALA A 158 -1.80 7.47 -10.99
N ILE A 159 -2.31 6.40 -10.37
CA ILE A 159 -3.72 6.01 -10.41
C ILE A 159 -4.61 7.10 -9.80
N GLN A 160 -4.20 7.68 -8.66
CA GLN A 160 -4.91 8.80 -8.05
C GLN A 160 -5.05 9.96 -9.02
N ARG A 161 -3.94 10.37 -9.67
CA ARG A 161 -3.97 11.42 -10.69
C ARG A 161 -4.96 11.09 -11.82
N GLU A 162 -5.02 9.83 -12.28
CA GLU A 162 -5.94 9.40 -13.34
C GLU A 162 -7.42 9.41 -12.91
N LEU A 163 -7.74 9.08 -11.65
CA LEU A 163 -9.11 9.20 -11.11
C LEU A 163 -9.64 10.64 -11.19
N TRP A 164 -8.75 11.62 -11.02
CA TRP A 164 -9.06 13.05 -11.10
C TRP A 164 -9.06 13.61 -12.52
N ARG A 165 -8.40 12.95 -13.49
CA ARG A 165 -8.42 13.38 -14.89
C ARG A 165 -9.84 13.29 -15.47
N ARG A 166 -10.15 14.22 -16.38
CA ARG A 166 -11.38 14.15 -17.19
C ARG A 166 -11.25 12.98 -18.18
N PRO A 167 -12.33 12.27 -18.51
CA PRO A 167 -12.31 11.29 -19.59
C PRO A 167 -11.77 11.96 -20.85
N VAL A 168 -10.74 11.39 -21.45
CA VAL A 168 -10.39 11.74 -22.82
C VAL A 168 -11.49 11.13 -23.68
N PRO A 169 -12.22 11.92 -24.51
CA PRO A 169 -13.20 11.36 -25.43
C PRO A 169 -12.51 10.28 -26.26
N GLN A 170 -13.03 9.06 -26.22
CA GLN A 170 -12.61 8.04 -27.17
C GLN A 170 -13.25 8.43 -28.51
N SER A 171 -12.42 8.94 -29.43
CA SER A 171 -12.76 9.22 -30.83
C SER A 171 -12.84 7.92 -31.61
#